data_AF-V5H5P5-F1
#
_entry.id   AF-V5H5P5-F1
#
_cell.length_a   1.000
_cell.length_b   1.000
_cell.length_c   1.000
_cell.angle_alpha   90.00
_cell.angle_beta   90.00
_cell.angle_gamma   90.00
#
_symmetry.space_group_name_H-M   'P 1'
#
loop_
_entity.id
_entity.type
_entity.pdbx_description
1 polymer ?
#
loop_
_entity_poly.entity_id
_entity_poly.type
_entity_poly.pdbx_seq_one_letter_code
_entity_poly.pdbx_strand_id
1 'polypeptide(L)'
;MLPRPAPKLWRLHLQGCFLSSLPRDFSDDLPVMRHLSLEDNQITTFEEESLAPLKAERTYVGLYGNPVHCDCKIKFLVGYSEHWRFPLCKTPDVLAGVRLNELTEHQLNCTATTTNSPFLTTSPAGVGGGLFDFFGNEE
;
A
#
# COMPACT_ATOMS: atom_id res chain seq x y z
N MET A 1 -9.78 21.76 -6.70
CA MET A 1 -8.84 20.88 -7.43
C MET A 1 -7.51 21.61 -7.55
N LEU A 2 -6.37 20.91 -7.43
CA LEU A 2 -5.06 21.53 -7.66
C LEU A 2 -4.92 21.90 -9.15
N PRO A 3 -4.28 23.03 -9.49
CA PRO A 3 -3.99 23.36 -10.87
C PRO A 3 -3.05 22.30 -11.47
N ARG A 4 -3.39 21.75 -12.63
CA ARG A 4 -2.56 20.81 -13.38
C ARG A 4 -2.48 21.27 -14.85
N PRO A 5 -1.29 21.55 -15.40
CA PRO A 5 0.02 21.50 -14.75
C PRO A 5 0.31 22.71 -13.85
N ALA A 6 1.19 22.56 -12.85
CA ALA A 6 1.60 23.65 -11.96
C ALA A 6 3.14 23.81 -11.94
N PRO A 7 3.74 24.38 -13.00
CA PRO A 7 5.18 24.38 -13.22
C PRO A 7 5.98 25.25 -12.23
N LYS A 8 5.30 26.09 -11.44
CA LYS A 8 5.91 26.98 -10.44
C LYS A 8 5.61 26.56 -9.00
N LEU A 9 4.79 25.53 -8.80
CA LEU A 9 4.41 25.09 -7.46
C LEU A 9 5.56 24.32 -6.83
N TRP A 10 6.20 24.93 -5.84
CA TRP A 10 7.37 24.36 -5.16
C TRP A 10 7.11 23.98 -3.70
N ARG A 11 5.99 24.46 -3.13
CA ARG A 11 5.61 24.23 -1.74
C ARG A 11 4.11 23.99 -1.65
N LEU A 12 3.72 22.90 -1.01
CA LEU A 12 2.34 22.50 -0.82
C LEU A 12 2.15 21.96 0.60
N HIS A 13 1.24 22.60 1.35
CA HIS A 13 0.88 22.19 2.70
C HIS A 13 -0.52 21.60 2.67
N LEU A 14 -0.63 20.33 3.02
CA LEU A 14 -1.87 19.57 3.12
C LEU A 14 -1.98 18.88 4.50
N GLN A 15 -1.28 19.40 5.51
CA GLN A 15 -1.31 18.88 6.87
C GLN A 15 -2.71 19.01 7.47
N GLY A 16 -3.17 17.99 8.19
CA GLY A 16 -4.44 18.06 8.94
C GLY A 16 -5.69 18.23 8.06
N CYS A 17 -5.62 17.85 6.78
CA CYS A 17 -6.71 17.99 5.82
C CYS A 17 -7.61 16.75 5.74
N PHE A 18 -7.45 15.79 6.66
CA PHE A 18 -8.19 14.52 6.70
C PHE A 18 -8.10 13.71 5.40
N LEU A 19 -7.00 13.83 4.67
CA LEU A 19 -6.78 13.09 3.44
C LEU A 19 -6.67 11.59 3.74
N SER A 20 -7.38 10.75 2.97
CA SER A 20 -7.32 9.29 3.10
C SER A 20 -6.41 8.65 2.04
N SER A 21 -6.16 9.34 0.93
CA SER A 21 -5.34 8.86 -0.16
C SER A 21 -4.76 10.00 -1.00
N LEU A 22 -3.81 9.66 -1.86
CA LEU A 22 -3.27 10.55 -2.89
C LEU A 22 -3.52 9.93 -4.27
N PRO A 23 -3.79 10.75 -5.29
CA PRO A 23 -3.81 10.28 -6.68
C PRO A 23 -2.45 9.71 -7.10
N ARG A 24 -2.44 8.67 -7.95
CA ARG A 24 -1.20 8.05 -8.47
C ARG A 24 -0.33 9.04 -9.24
N ASP A 25 -0.95 9.98 -9.95
CA ASP A 25 -0.33 11.02 -10.76
C ASP A 25 -0.07 12.33 -9.97
N PHE A 26 -0.03 12.27 -8.64
CA PHE A 26 -0.05 13.48 -7.80
C PHE A 26 1.10 14.43 -8.10
N SER A 27 2.31 13.90 -8.31
CA SER A 27 3.54 14.68 -8.45
C SER A 27 4.06 14.81 -9.89
N ASP A 28 3.40 14.17 -10.86
CA ASP A 28 3.81 14.16 -12.28
C ASP A 28 3.96 15.58 -12.87
N ASP A 29 3.02 16.47 -12.51
CA ASP A 29 2.94 17.83 -13.05
C ASP A 29 3.54 18.91 -12.13
N LEU A 30 4.36 18.50 -11.15
CA LEU A 30 4.95 19.39 -10.12
C LEU A 30 6.49 19.40 -10.19
N PRO A 31 7.09 19.83 -11.31
CA PRO A 31 8.52 19.62 -11.61
C PRO A 31 9.49 20.36 -10.67
N VAL A 32 9.00 21.39 -9.97
CA VAL A 32 9.81 22.21 -9.06
C VAL A 32 9.42 22.02 -7.59
N MET A 33 8.68 20.97 -7.26
CA MET A 33 8.29 20.66 -5.88
C MET A 33 9.52 20.46 -5.00
N ARG A 34 9.55 21.14 -3.86
CA ARG A 34 10.61 21.07 -2.84
C ARG A 34 10.07 20.81 -1.44
N HIS A 35 8.80 21.08 -1.19
CA HIS A 35 8.20 20.92 0.13
C HIS A 35 6.75 20.44 0.00
N LEU A 36 6.52 19.20 0.43
CA LEU A 36 5.19 18.60 0.53
C LEU A 36 4.95 18.19 1.97
N SER A 37 3.95 18.78 2.62
CA SER A 37 3.51 18.33 3.95
C SER A 37 2.17 17.61 3.84
N LEU A 38 2.16 16.33 4.18
CA LEU A 38 1.00 15.45 4.27
C LEU A 38 0.79 14.98 5.72
N GLU A 39 1.40 15.68 6.67
CA GLU A 39 1.40 15.29 8.07
C GLU A 39 -0.02 15.29 8.66
N ASP A 40 -0.25 14.48 9.70
CA ASP A 40 -1.52 14.44 10.45
C ASP A 40 -2.77 14.26 9.57
N ASN A 41 -2.69 13.41 8.55
CA ASN A 41 -3.82 12.99 7.73
C ASN A 41 -4.27 11.56 8.10
N GLN A 42 -5.17 10.98 7.32
CA GLN A 42 -5.73 9.62 7.51
C GLN A 42 -5.22 8.64 6.45
N ILE A 43 -4.04 8.87 5.88
CA ILE A 43 -3.51 8.03 4.80
C ILE A 43 -3.00 6.72 5.40
N THR A 44 -3.50 5.59 4.89
CA THR A 44 -3.10 4.26 5.36
C THR A 44 -2.04 3.61 4.48
N THR A 45 -1.89 4.03 3.23
CA THR A 45 -0.89 3.52 2.29
C THR A 45 -0.48 4.62 1.32
N PHE A 46 0.75 4.51 0.80
CA PHE A 46 1.26 5.38 -0.25
C PHE A 46 1.57 4.56 -1.49
N GLU A 47 1.39 5.16 -2.66
CA GLU A 47 1.71 4.55 -3.96
C GLU A 47 3.05 5.10 -4.45
N GLU A 48 3.85 4.25 -5.08
CA GLU A 48 5.18 4.64 -5.56
C GLU A 48 5.07 5.74 -6.61
N GLU A 49 4.09 5.63 -7.52
CA GLU A 49 3.87 6.59 -8.60
C GLU A 49 3.61 8.01 -8.06
N SER A 50 2.89 8.12 -6.93
CA SER A 50 2.58 9.42 -6.34
C SER A 50 3.80 10.16 -5.78
N LEU A 51 4.84 9.41 -5.36
CA LEU A 51 5.95 9.93 -4.55
C LEU A 51 7.32 9.78 -5.20
N ALA A 52 7.50 8.85 -6.15
CA ALA A 52 8.75 8.61 -6.84
C ALA A 52 9.31 9.87 -7.55
N PRO A 53 8.49 10.73 -8.19
CA PRO A 53 8.99 11.99 -8.75
C PRO A 53 9.60 12.95 -7.70
N LEU A 54 9.19 12.81 -6.44
CA LEU A 54 9.68 13.63 -5.32
C LEU A 54 10.95 13.07 -4.66
N LYS A 55 11.43 11.89 -5.10
CA LYS A 55 12.65 11.24 -4.60
C LYS A 55 13.92 12.06 -4.85
N ALA A 56 13.86 13.06 -5.74
CA ALA A 56 14.98 13.95 -6.06
C ALA A 56 15.64 14.57 -4.80
N GLU A 57 16.95 14.79 -4.88
CA GLU A 57 17.72 15.36 -3.77
C GLU A 57 17.13 16.72 -3.32
N ARG A 58 17.00 16.91 -2.00
CA ARG A 58 16.55 18.14 -1.32
C ARG A 58 15.05 18.45 -1.34
N THR A 59 14.18 17.48 -1.60
CA THR A 59 12.73 17.63 -1.37
C THR A 59 12.36 17.22 0.06
N TYR A 60 11.74 18.12 0.81
CA TYR A 60 11.09 17.79 2.09
C TYR A 60 9.74 17.14 1.81
N VAL A 61 9.52 15.95 2.36
CA VAL A 61 8.21 15.30 2.35
C VAL A 61 7.86 14.85 3.77
N GLY A 62 6.76 15.40 4.29
CA GLY A 62 6.26 15.08 5.62
C GLY A 62 5.11 14.08 5.57
N LEU A 63 5.29 12.89 6.11
CA LEU A 63 4.29 11.80 6.15
C LEU A 63 3.89 11.42 7.58
N TYR A 64 4.54 12.00 8.59
CA TYR A 64 4.28 11.72 10.01
C TYR A 64 2.82 11.98 10.42
N GLY A 65 2.34 11.29 11.45
CA GLY A 65 0.96 11.45 11.94
C GLY A 65 -0.11 10.72 11.13
N ASN A 66 0.26 10.02 10.05
CA ASN A 66 -0.66 9.17 9.29
C ASN A 66 -0.75 7.73 9.86
N PRO A 67 -1.95 7.10 9.87
CA PRO A 67 -2.16 5.74 10.38
C PRO A 67 -1.74 4.65 9.38
N VAL A 68 -0.46 4.62 9.03
CA VAL A 68 0.06 3.81 7.92
C VAL A 68 0.06 2.31 8.24
N HIS A 69 -0.40 1.51 7.27
CA HIS A 69 -0.24 0.06 7.24
C HIS A 69 1.10 -0.29 6.60
N CYS A 70 2.04 -0.79 7.39
CA CYS A 70 3.39 -1.12 6.97
C CYS A 70 3.47 -2.55 6.44
N ASP A 71 3.25 -2.69 5.13
CA ASP A 71 3.33 -3.94 4.38
C ASP A 71 4.21 -3.79 3.14
N CYS A 72 4.15 -4.79 2.25
CA CYS A 72 4.97 -4.80 1.04
C CYS A 72 4.71 -3.64 0.08
N LYS A 73 3.54 -2.98 0.13
CA LYS A 73 3.15 -1.94 -0.82
C LYS A 73 3.96 -0.67 -0.62
N ILE A 74 4.42 -0.42 0.59
CA ILE A 74 5.20 0.76 0.93
C ILE A 74 6.71 0.49 1.00
N LYS A 75 7.18 -0.68 0.52
CA LYS A 75 8.60 -1.04 0.48
C LYS A 75 9.46 0.01 -0.21
N PHE A 76 8.93 0.61 -1.28
CA PHE A 76 9.66 1.60 -2.06
C PHE A 76 10.13 2.78 -1.21
N LEU A 77 9.43 3.13 -0.11
CA LEU A 77 9.83 4.22 0.79
C LEU A 77 11.10 3.92 1.59
N VAL A 78 11.50 2.66 1.69
CA VAL A 78 12.78 2.28 2.31
C VAL A 78 13.92 2.84 1.45
N GLY A 79 14.85 3.55 2.09
CA GLY A 79 15.99 4.17 1.40
C GLY A 79 15.70 5.51 0.71
N TYR A 80 14.51 6.09 0.92
CA TYR A 80 14.26 7.49 0.54
C TYR A 80 15.07 8.46 1.44
N SER A 81 15.19 9.72 1.02
CA SER A 81 16.07 10.71 1.65
C SER A 81 15.81 10.90 3.15
N GLU A 82 16.88 11.11 3.93
CA GLU A 82 16.82 11.44 5.36
C GLU A 82 16.04 12.74 5.67
N HIS A 83 15.82 13.60 4.68
CA HIS A 83 15.04 14.83 4.82
C HIS A 83 13.53 14.58 4.91
N TRP A 84 13.08 13.36 4.64
CA TRP A 84 11.67 12.98 4.74
C TRP A 84 11.29 12.70 6.20
N ARG A 85 10.09 13.13 6.62
CA ARG A 85 9.52 12.76 7.91
C ARG A 85 8.65 11.53 7.73
N PHE A 86 9.25 10.36 7.98
CA PHE A 86 8.59 9.07 7.83
C PHE A 86 7.47 8.84 8.85
N PRO A 87 6.41 8.10 8.47
CA PRO A 87 5.30 7.77 9.36
C PRO A 87 5.72 6.73 10.41
N LEU A 88 4.96 6.68 11.51
CA LEU A 88 4.96 5.53 12.40
C LEU A 88 3.95 4.51 11.86
N CYS A 89 4.34 3.25 11.85
CA CYS A 89 3.44 2.17 11.48
C CYS A 89 2.31 2.08 12.51
N LYS A 90 1.07 2.06 12.03
CA LYS A 90 -0.12 1.81 12.86
C LYS A 90 -0.48 0.33 12.87
N THR A 91 -0.28 -0.33 11.74
CA THR A 91 -0.51 -1.76 11.54
C THR A 91 0.58 -2.29 10.60
N PRO A 92 0.84 -3.61 10.56
CA PRO A 92 0.34 -4.64 11.48
C PRO A 92 0.84 -4.43 12.92
N ASP A 93 0.20 -5.07 13.90
CA ASP A 93 0.50 -4.89 15.34
C ASP A 93 1.98 -5.15 15.69
N VAL A 94 2.61 -6.09 14.99
CA VAL A 94 4.04 -6.42 15.16
C VAL A 94 4.98 -5.28 14.78
N LEU A 95 4.53 -4.34 13.94
CA LEU A 95 5.27 -3.15 13.55
C LEU A 95 4.71 -1.88 14.18
N ALA A 96 3.64 -1.96 14.98
CA ALA A 96 2.98 -0.78 15.51
C ALA A 96 3.93 0.09 16.36
N GLY A 97 3.96 1.38 16.07
CA GLY A 97 4.83 2.36 16.73
C GLY A 97 6.27 2.42 16.19
N VAL A 98 6.66 1.52 15.28
CA VAL A 98 7.99 1.56 14.63
C VAL A 98 7.96 2.60 13.50
N ARG A 99 9.05 3.36 13.34
CA ARG A 99 9.17 4.33 12.25
C ARG A 99 9.56 3.63 10.95
N LEU A 100 8.93 4.01 9.83
CA LEU A 100 9.12 3.32 8.55
C LEU A 100 10.58 3.28 8.06
N ASN A 101 11.37 4.33 8.28
CA ASN A 101 12.80 4.37 7.88
C ASN A 101 13.73 3.54 8.78
N GLU A 102 13.22 3.02 9.90
CA GLU A 102 13.97 2.08 10.76
C GLU A 102 13.74 0.63 10.30
N LEU A 103 12.80 0.40 9.38
CA LEU A 103 12.49 -0.91 8.83
C LEU A 103 13.33 -1.24 7.59
N THR A 104 13.54 -2.53 7.40
CA THR A 104 14.11 -3.10 6.17
C THR A 104 12.99 -3.62 5.26
N GLU A 105 13.25 -3.72 3.96
CA GLU A 105 12.29 -4.25 2.98
C GLU A 105 11.81 -5.67 3.31
N HIS A 106 12.62 -6.47 4.02
CA HIS A 106 12.28 -7.83 4.44
C HIS A 106 11.26 -7.89 5.57
N GLN A 107 11.11 -6.83 6.36
CA GLN A 107 10.12 -6.74 7.44
C GLN A 107 8.72 -6.37 6.90
N LEU A 108 8.66 -5.80 5.70
CA LEU A 108 7.46 -5.30 5.06
C LEU A 108 6.82 -6.38 4.17
N ASN A 109 6.15 -7.38 4.73
CA ASN A 109 5.58 -8.48 3.92
C ASN A 109 4.06 -8.38 3.80
N CYS A 110 3.54 -8.58 2.59
CA CYS A 110 2.12 -8.82 2.39
C CYS A 110 1.89 -10.33 2.48
N THR A 111 1.40 -10.81 3.61
CA THR A 111 0.84 -12.16 3.63
C THR A 111 -0.49 -12.09 2.91
N ALA A 112 -0.60 -12.70 1.72
CA ALA A 112 -1.90 -13.08 1.21
C ALA A 112 -2.52 -13.98 2.28
N THR A 113 -3.60 -13.51 2.91
CA THR A 113 -4.48 -14.41 3.65
C THR A 113 -5.10 -15.31 2.59
N THR A 114 -4.39 -16.38 2.22
CA THR A 114 -5.02 -17.58 1.70
C THR A 114 -5.88 -18.05 2.86
N THR A 115 -7.12 -17.58 2.90
CA THR A 115 -8.16 -18.17 3.73
C THR A 115 -8.29 -19.60 3.24
N ASN A 116 -7.48 -20.50 3.80
CA ASN A 116 -7.85 -21.89 3.93
C ASN A 116 -9.07 -21.88 4.84
N SER A 117 -10.24 -21.66 4.24
CA SER A 117 -11.52 -21.87 4.88
C SER A 117 -11.61 -23.37 5.18
N PRO A 118 -11.72 -23.80 6.44
CA PRO A 118 -11.94 -25.21 6.76
C PRO A 118 -13.42 -25.60 6.55
N PHE A 119 -14.03 -25.16 5.45
CA PHE A 119 -15.39 -25.51 5.06
C PHE A 119 -15.43 -26.09 3.65
N LEU A 120 -14.88 -27.30 3.51
CA LEU A 120 -15.60 -28.35 2.80
C LEU A 120 -15.67 -29.52 3.77
N THR A 121 -16.65 -29.42 4.67
CA THR A 121 -17.07 -30.52 5.54
C THR A 121 -17.49 -31.67 4.64
N THR A 122 -16.79 -32.79 4.82
CA THR A 122 -17.14 -34.14 4.39
C THR A 122 -18.63 -34.40 4.58
N SER A 123 -19.34 -34.67 3.48
CA SER A 123 -20.70 -35.23 3.53
C SER A 123 -20.61 -36.77 3.61
N PRO A 124 -21.18 -37.43 4.63
CA PRO A 124 -21.23 -38.87 4.69
C PRO A 124 -22.56 -39.45 4.15
N ALA A 125 -22.40 -40.39 3.22
CA ALA A 125 -23.13 -41.66 3.07
C ALA A 125 -24.63 -41.72 2.64
N GLY A 126 -24.85 -42.53 1.59
CA GLY A 126 -26.10 -43.25 1.22
C GLY A 126 -26.64 -42.83 -0.15
N VAL A 127 -26.85 -43.65 -1.18
CA VAL A 127 -27.27 -45.07 -1.25
C VAL A 127 -26.99 -45.63 -2.67
N GLY A 128 -26.55 -46.91 -2.77
CA GLY A 128 -26.69 -47.81 -3.95
C GLY A 128 -25.67 -47.61 -5.08
N GLY A 129 -24.95 -48.59 -5.62
CA GLY A 129 -25.19 -50.03 -5.77
C GLY A 129 -25.41 -50.37 -7.26
N GLY A 130 -24.43 -51.01 -7.92
CA GLY A 130 -24.52 -51.53 -9.31
C GLY A 130 -23.27 -51.17 -10.13
N LEU A 131 -22.30 -52.08 -10.29
CA LEU A 131 -22.20 -53.20 -11.26
C LEU A 131 -21.69 -52.73 -12.64
N PHE A 132 -20.57 -53.32 -13.05
CA PHE A 132 -19.86 -53.21 -14.32
C PHE A 132 -20.79 -53.43 -15.54
N ASP A 133 -20.53 -52.75 -16.67
CA ASP A 133 -20.15 -53.41 -17.94
C ASP A 133 -20.00 -52.45 -19.15
N PHE A 134 -18.88 -52.68 -19.87
CA PHE A 134 -18.57 -52.69 -21.31
C PHE A 134 -19.39 -52.00 -22.43
N PHE A 135 -18.60 -51.50 -23.40
CA PHE A 135 -18.76 -51.37 -24.87
C PHE A 135 -19.86 -50.49 -25.50
N GLY A 136 -19.43 -49.64 -26.45
CA GLY A 136 -19.80 -49.80 -27.86
C GLY A 136 -20.95 -48.95 -28.45
N ASN A 137 -20.53 -47.98 -29.26
CA ASN A 137 -21.00 -47.57 -30.59
C ASN A 137 -22.35 -46.87 -30.88
N GLU A 138 -22.21 -45.93 -31.82
CA GLU A 138 -23.12 -45.42 -32.88
C GLU A 138 -24.64 -45.50 -32.69
N GLU A 139 -25.31 -44.34 -32.80
CA GLU A 139 -26.00 -43.89 -34.02
C GLU A 139 -26.02 -42.34 -34.09
#